data_AF-A0A6A3PNB2-F1
#
_entry.id   AF-A0A6A3PNB2-F1
#
_cell.length_a   1.000
_cell.length_b   1.000
_cell.length_c   1.000
_cell.angle_alpha   90.00
_cell.angle_beta   90.00
_cell.angle_gamma   90.00
#
_symmetry.space_group_name_H-M   'P 1'
#
loop_
_entity.id
_entity.type
_entity.pdbx_description
1 polymer ?
#
loop_
_entity_poly.entity_id
_entity_poly.type
_entity_poly.pdbx_seq_one_letter_code
_entity_poly.pdbx_strand_id
1 'polypeptide(L)'
;AHVANNCWGNNSGHSLEIGSNAWVLAEGNYFTNTRMPLYNKGEEGALYVAGSEDECQSLLGRSCVPNELVNSGNFSSRNGETALETIKSVPTFVEYTSDATANDSEQEQQQQVQQPAAGTVKPSAETSQSSIQASDVESMWGQTTDNFGVGKLD
;
A
#
# COMPACT_ATOMS: atom_id res chain seq x y z
N ALA A 1 -10.00 -15.64 -6.88
CA ALA A 1 -9.26 -15.04 -5.75
C ALA A 1 -9.08 -13.55 -6.00
N HIS A 2 -9.05 -12.76 -4.94
CA HIS A 2 -8.68 -11.36 -5.00
C HIS A 2 -7.32 -11.18 -4.33
N VAL A 3 -6.35 -10.73 -5.10
CA VAL A 3 -4.95 -10.60 -4.72
C VAL A 3 -4.62 -9.11 -4.72
N ALA A 4 -4.84 -8.45 -3.58
CA ALA A 4 -4.68 -7.02 -3.44
C ALA A 4 -3.65 -6.63 -2.39
N ASN A 5 -2.87 -5.59 -2.67
CA ASN A 5 -1.94 -4.93 -1.73
C ASN A 5 -0.91 -5.85 -1.06
N ASN A 6 -0.43 -6.86 -1.77
CA ASN A 6 0.64 -7.71 -1.26
C ASN A 6 2.00 -7.27 -1.83
N CYS A 7 3.07 -7.66 -1.13
CA CYS A 7 4.45 -7.46 -1.59
C CYS A 7 5.13 -8.81 -1.80
N TRP A 8 5.70 -9.02 -2.99
CA TRP A 8 6.55 -10.17 -3.32
C TRP A 8 7.96 -9.70 -3.63
N GLY A 9 8.94 -10.32 -2.97
CA GLY A 9 10.32 -9.87 -3.01
C GLY A 9 11.31 -11.01 -3.18
N ASN A 10 12.43 -10.73 -3.85
CA ASN A 10 13.63 -11.57 -3.87
C ASN A 10 13.35 -13.03 -4.24
N ASN A 11 12.55 -13.23 -5.27
CA ASN A 11 12.12 -14.54 -5.72
C ASN A 11 12.85 -14.93 -7.02
N SER A 12 13.73 -15.93 -6.93
CA SER A 12 14.49 -16.46 -8.08
C SER A 12 13.67 -17.40 -8.97
N GLY A 13 12.48 -17.81 -8.54
CA GLY A 13 11.53 -18.65 -9.26
C GLY A 13 10.33 -17.84 -9.76
N HIS A 14 9.13 -18.24 -9.33
CA HIS A 14 7.87 -17.57 -9.66
C HIS A 14 7.01 -17.31 -8.41
N SER A 15 6.08 -16.35 -8.47
CA SER A 15 5.19 -16.01 -7.35
C SER A 15 3.79 -16.63 -7.48
N LEU A 16 3.16 -16.54 -8.66
CA LEU A 16 1.79 -17.00 -8.89
C LEU A 16 1.77 -18.10 -9.95
N GLU A 17 1.01 -19.17 -9.68
CA GLU A 17 0.61 -20.17 -10.68
C GLU A 17 -0.91 -20.19 -10.75
N ILE A 18 -1.47 -19.95 -11.95
CA ILE A 18 -2.91 -19.96 -12.17
C ILE A 18 -3.25 -21.19 -13.01
N GLY A 19 -3.91 -22.16 -12.36
CA GLY A 19 -4.35 -23.39 -13.01
C GLY A 19 -5.72 -23.25 -13.70
N SER A 20 -6.12 -24.30 -14.39
CA SER A 20 -7.42 -24.42 -15.04
C SER A 20 -8.59 -24.13 -14.07
N ASN A 21 -9.61 -23.41 -14.57
CA ASN A 21 -10.80 -22.98 -13.82
C ASN A 21 -10.55 -22.00 -12.65
N ALA A 22 -9.31 -21.53 -12.45
CA ALA A 22 -9.04 -20.45 -11.51
C ALA A 22 -9.27 -19.08 -12.15
N TRP A 23 -9.68 -18.11 -11.35
CA TRP A 23 -9.85 -16.71 -11.74
C TRP A 23 -9.22 -15.81 -10.68
N VAL A 24 -8.49 -14.78 -11.09
CA VAL A 24 -7.78 -13.87 -10.18
C VAL A 24 -7.95 -12.42 -10.63
N LEU A 25 -8.28 -11.54 -9.67
CA LEU A 25 -8.03 -10.10 -9.79
C LEU A 25 -6.76 -9.78 -9.00
N ALA A 26 -5.76 -9.22 -9.68
CA ALA A 26 -4.52 -8.73 -9.06
C ALA A 26 -4.42 -7.20 -9.21
N GLU A 27 -4.43 -6.49 -8.10
CA GLU A 27 -4.36 -5.01 -8.07
C GLU A 27 -3.52 -4.52 -6.88
N GLY A 28 -2.88 -3.36 -7.01
CA GLY A 28 -2.12 -2.71 -5.92
C GLY A 28 -0.95 -3.53 -5.38
N ASN A 29 -0.50 -4.54 -6.10
CA ASN A 29 0.58 -5.42 -5.67
C ASN A 29 1.94 -4.83 -6.01
N TYR A 30 2.94 -5.13 -5.18
CA TYR A 30 4.33 -4.70 -5.39
C TYR A 30 5.22 -5.92 -5.60
N PHE A 31 5.85 -6.03 -6.77
CA PHE A 31 6.82 -7.07 -7.10
C PHE A 31 8.22 -6.47 -7.18
N THR A 32 9.13 -6.94 -6.33
CA THR A 32 10.54 -6.53 -6.35
C THR A 32 11.47 -7.71 -6.52
N ASN A 33 12.46 -7.60 -7.40
CA ASN A 33 13.45 -8.65 -7.67
C ASN A 33 12.82 -10.04 -7.87
N THR A 34 11.67 -10.11 -8.54
CA THR A 34 10.91 -11.35 -8.74
C THR A 34 11.05 -11.78 -10.20
N ARG A 35 11.73 -12.90 -10.45
CA ARG A 35 12.04 -13.32 -11.82
C ARG A 35 10.79 -13.58 -12.67
N MET A 36 9.76 -14.19 -12.09
CA MET A 36 8.49 -14.47 -12.76
C MET A 36 7.30 -14.20 -11.82
N PRO A 37 6.74 -12.99 -11.76
CA PRO A 37 5.54 -12.74 -10.96
C PRO A 37 4.41 -13.73 -11.27
N LEU A 38 4.24 -14.08 -12.55
CA LEU A 38 3.37 -15.14 -13.03
C LEU A 38 4.17 -16.26 -13.69
N TYR A 39 3.93 -17.50 -13.29
CA TYR A 39 4.43 -18.68 -13.97
C TYR A 39 3.68 -18.89 -15.29
N ASN A 40 4.43 -18.98 -16.38
CA ASN A 40 3.92 -18.91 -17.75
C ASN A 40 3.87 -20.29 -18.44
N LYS A 41 3.58 -21.37 -17.70
CA LYS A 41 3.34 -22.68 -18.31
C LYS A 41 1.90 -22.78 -18.81
N GLY A 42 1.67 -22.36 -20.05
CA GLY A 42 0.37 -22.44 -20.72
C GLY A 42 -0.53 -21.23 -20.47
N GLU A 43 -1.77 -21.31 -20.98
CA GLU A 43 -2.77 -20.23 -20.93
C GLU A 43 -3.97 -20.57 -20.02
N GLU A 44 -3.74 -21.37 -18.97
CA GLU A 44 -4.82 -21.89 -18.12
C GLU A 44 -5.49 -20.83 -17.24
N GLY A 45 -6.79 -20.96 -16.99
CA GLY A 45 -7.51 -20.06 -16.07
C GLY A 45 -7.56 -18.60 -16.55
N ALA A 46 -7.95 -17.72 -15.64
CA ALA A 46 -8.17 -16.31 -15.90
C ALA A 46 -7.48 -15.44 -14.84
N LEU A 47 -6.84 -14.36 -15.29
CA LEU A 47 -6.13 -13.40 -14.48
C LEU A 47 -6.35 -12.02 -15.09
N TYR A 48 -6.91 -11.11 -14.30
CA TYR A 48 -6.88 -9.69 -14.57
C TYR A 48 -5.78 -9.04 -13.73
N VAL A 49 -4.78 -8.47 -14.40
CA VAL A 49 -3.73 -7.64 -13.79
C VAL A 49 -4.10 -6.18 -14.02
N ALA A 50 -4.44 -5.47 -12.95
CA ALA A 50 -4.71 -4.04 -13.02
C ALA A 50 -3.45 -3.27 -13.47
N GLY A 51 -3.62 -2.46 -14.52
CA GLY A 51 -2.62 -1.51 -15.02
C GLY A 51 -3.12 -0.08 -14.87
N SER A 52 -2.43 0.87 -15.51
CA SER A 52 -2.83 2.29 -15.53
C SER A 52 -4.11 2.57 -16.33
N GLU A 53 -4.39 1.72 -17.32
CA GLU A 53 -5.64 1.72 -18.07
C GLU A 53 -6.41 0.48 -17.64
N ASP A 54 -7.43 0.65 -16.77
CA ASP A 54 -8.18 -0.45 -16.18
C ASP A 54 -9.66 -0.50 -16.62
N GLU A 55 -10.21 -1.71 -16.59
CA GLU A 55 -11.59 -2.06 -16.96
C GLU A 55 -12.48 -2.22 -15.72
N CYS A 56 -11.92 -2.03 -14.53
CA CYS A 56 -12.63 -2.29 -13.28
C CYS A 56 -13.76 -1.27 -13.07
N GLN A 57 -13.60 -0.03 -13.53
CA GLN A 57 -14.67 0.96 -13.38
C GLN A 57 -15.95 0.56 -14.11
N SER A 58 -15.84 -0.03 -15.32
CA SER A 58 -17.00 -0.47 -16.10
C SER A 58 -17.55 -1.81 -15.63
N LEU A 59 -16.66 -2.75 -15.25
CA LEU A 59 -17.06 -4.12 -14.93
C LEU A 59 -17.39 -4.31 -13.44
N LEU A 60 -16.60 -3.73 -12.54
CA LEU A 60 -16.73 -3.85 -11.08
C LEU A 60 -17.40 -2.64 -10.43
N GLY A 61 -17.47 -1.50 -11.12
CA GLY A 61 -18.06 -0.26 -10.58
C GLY A 61 -17.12 0.60 -9.75
N ARG A 62 -15.83 0.25 -9.71
CA ARG A 62 -14.75 1.02 -9.05
C ARG A 62 -13.46 0.92 -9.86
N SER A 63 -12.59 1.92 -9.78
CA SER A 63 -11.22 1.80 -10.31
C SER A 63 -10.43 0.70 -9.58
N CYS A 64 -9.57 0.02 -10.34
CA CYS A 64 -8.54 -0.82 -9.74
C CYS A 64 -7.26 -0.02 -9.48
N VAL A 65 -6.41 -0.50 -8.57
CA VAL A 65 -5.09 0.10 -8.35
C VAL A 65 -4.03 -0.64 -9.19
N PRO A 66 -3.19 0.06 -9.96
CA PRO A 66 -2.14 -0.58 -10.74
C PRO A 66 -1.18 -1.40 -9.89
N ASN A 67 -0.66 -2.50 -10.44
CA ASN A 67 0.44 -3.23 -9.83
C ASN A 67 1.77 -2.55 -10.16
N GLU A 68 2.73 -2.58 -9.23
CA GLU A 68 4.06 -2.04 -9.41
C GLU A 68 5.11 -3.15 -9.51
N LEU A 69 5.99 -3.04 -10.50
CA LEU A 69 7.03 -4.02 -10.79
C LEU A 69 8.39 -3.32 -10.82
N VAL A 70 9.28 -3.71 -9.91
CA VAL A 70 10.66 -3.22 -9.82
C VAL A 70 11.61 -4.39 -10.01
N ASN A 71 12.51 -4.30 -10.99
CA ASN A 71 13.50 -5.35 -11.31
C ASN A 71 12.88 -6.76 -11.40
N SER A 72 11.67 -6.87 -11.93
CA SER A 72 10.87 -8.09 -11.95
C SER A 72 10.49 -8.49 -13.37
N GLY A 73 10.14 -9.76 -13.57
CA GLY A 73 9.62 -10.27 -14.83
C GLY A 73 8.22 -9.76 -15.14
N ASN A 74 7.69 -10.13 -16.31
CA ASN A 74 6.38 -9.65 -16.76
C ASN A 74 5.22 -10.13 -15.87
N PHE A 75 4.23 -9.26 -15.65
CA PHE A 75 2.96 -9.59 -15.02
C PHE A 75 1.82 -8.98 -15.83
N SER A 76 1.13 -9.80 -16.60
CA SER A 76 0.09 -9.34 -17.53
C SER A 76 -1.16 -10.19 -17.40
N SER A 77 -2.29 -9.58 -17.75
CA SER A 77 -3.59 -10.25 -17.80
C SER A 77 -3.58 -11.43 -18.77
N ARG A 78 -4.44 -12.41 -18.47
CA ARG A 78 -4.77 -13.57 -19.30
C ARG A 78 -6.26 -13.84 -19.13
N ASN A 79 -7.06 -13.77 -20.20
CA ASN A 79 -8.53 -13.89 -20.09
C ASN A 79 -9.12 -12.91 -19.06
N GLY A 80 -8.67 -11.64 -19.12
CA GLY A 80 -8.95 -10.63 -18.11
C GLY A 80 -10.44 -10.33 -17.92
N GLU A 81 -11.19 -10.19 -19.02
CA GLU A 81 -12.64 -9.98 -18.98
C GLU A 81 -13.36 -11.11 -18.22
N THR A 82 -13.03 -12.37 -18.54
CA THR A 82 -13.57 -13.54 -17.82
C THR A 82 -13.25 -13.51 -16.33
N ALA A 83 -12.04 -13.08 -15.95
CA ALA A 83 -11.68 -12.94 -14.54
C ALA A 83 -12.55 -11.87 -13.85
N LEU A 84 -12.75 -10.72 -14.47
CA LEU A 84 -13.56 -9.62 -13.93
C LEU A 84 -15.04 -9.95 -13.84
N GLU A 85 -15.63 -10.57 -14.86
CA GLU A 85 -17.02 -11.04 -14.84
C GLU A 85 -17.26 -12.03 -13.70
N THR A 86 -16.31 -12.95 -13.48
CA THR A 86 -16.40 -13.92 -12.39
C THR A 86 -16.23 -13.25 -11.03
N ILE A 87 -15.25 -12.36 -10.88
CA ILE A 87 -15.04 -11.57 -9.65
C ILE A 87 -16.29 -10.78 -9.27
N LYS A 88 -16.96 -10.16 -10.25
CA LYS A 88 -18.19 -9.39 -10.04
C LYS A 88 -19.29 -10.20 -9.36
N SER A 89 -19.35 -11.51 -9.61
CA SER A 89 -20.32 -12.41 -8.98
C SER A 89 -20.04 -12.69 -7.49
N VAL A 90 -18.91 -12.22 -6.96
CA VAL A 90 -18.47 -12.41 -5.57
C VAL A 90 -18.37 -11.03 -4.88
N PRO A 91 -19.45 -10.55 -4.23
CA PRO A 91 -19.52 -9.19 -3.69
C PRO A 91 -18.38 -8.80 -2.75
N THR A 92 -17.91 -9.76 -1.94
CA THR A 92 -16.83 -9.55 -0.97
C THR A 92 -15.50 -9.15 -1.60
N PHE A 93 -15.29 -9.40 -2.90
CA PHE A 93 -14.09 -8.96 -3.63
C PHE A 93 -14.27 -7.61 -4.34
N VAL A 94 -15.52 -7.24 -4.63
CA VAL A 94 -15.84 -5.97 -5.30
C VAL A 94 -15.84 -4.82 -4.30
N GLU A 95 -16.35 -5.04 -3.09
CA GLU A 95 -16.45 -4.02 -2.03
C GLU A 95 -15.09 -3.59 -1.45
N TYR A 96 -14.04 -4.40 -1.63
CA TYR A 96 -12.71 -4.02 -1.18
C TYR A 96 -12.18 -2.85 -2.02
N THR A 97 -11.97 -1.71 -1.38
CA THR A 97 -11.19 -0.60 -1.93
C THR A 97 -9.84 -0.58 -1.22
N SER A 98 -8.77 -0.67 -1.99
CA SER A 98 -7.44 -0.37 -1.48
C SER A 98 -7.39 1.14 -1.25
N ASP A 99 -7.67 1.58 -0.02
CA ASP A 99 -7.53 2.97 0.39
C ASP A 99 -6.07 3.41 0.26
N ALA A 100 -5.67 3.85 -0.94
CA ALA A 100 -4.47 4.66 -1.14
C ALA A 100 -4.66 6.11 -0.64
N THR A 101 -5.87 6.43 -0.17
CA THR A 101 -6.22 7.67 0.54
C THR A 101 -7.14 7.33 1.70
N ALA A 102 -6.58 6.78 2.79
CA ALA A 102 -7.22 6.96 4.08
C ALA A 102 -7.24 8.48 4.35
N ASN A 103 -8.39 9.11 4.10
CA ASN A 103 -8.68 10.43 4.63
C ASN A 103 -8.54 10.32 6.14
N ASP A 104 -7.50 10.94 6.68
CA ASP A 104 -7.35 11.22 8.09
C ASP A 104 -8.54 12.07 8.53
N SER A 105 -9.61 11.39 8.91
CA SER A 105 -10.76 12.02 9.55
C SER A 105 -10.41 12.09 11.03
N GLU A 106 -9.49 13.00 11.35
CA GLU A 106 -9.23 13.45 12.71
C GLU A 106 -10.58 13.81 13.33
N GLN A 107 -11.08 12.96 14.23
CA GLN A 107 -12.19 13.36 15.08
C GLN A 107 -11.66 14.39 16.08
N GLU A 108 -11.94 15.65 15.77
CA GLU A 108 -11.80 16.79 16.66
C GLU A 108 -12.45 16.48 18.02
N GLN A 109 -11.64 16.38 19.08
CA GLN A 109 -12.10 16.74 20.42
C GLN A 109 -11.67 18.17 20.71
N GLN A 110 -12.69 19.03 20.71
CA GLN A 110 -12.63 20.45 20.98
C GLN A 110 -12.02 20.73 22.37
N GLN A 111 -11.03 21.63 22.43
CA GLN A 111 -10.82 22.44 23.62
C GLN A 111 -10.72 23.92 23.20
N GLN A 112 -11.81 24.61 23.53
CA GLN A 112 -12.16 25.99 23.22
C GLN A 112 -11.31 26.99 24.01
N VAL A 113 -10.64 27.95 23.34
CA VAL A 113 -10.37 29.31 23.88
C VAL A 113 -10.36 30.33 22.74
N GLN A 114 -10.98 31.49 23.00
CA GLN A 114 -11.44 32.49 22.05
C GLN A 114 -10.36 33.42 21.42
N GLN A 115 -10.66 33.88 20.19
CA GLN A 115 -10.13 34.96 19.33
C GLN A 115 -9.74 36.28 20.10
N PRO A 116 -8.89 37.24 19.60
CA PRO A 116 -8.95 37.77 18.23
C PRO A 116 -7.71 38.41 17.52
N ALA A 117 -7.89 38.54 16.20
CA ALA A 117 -7.47 39.59 15.25
C ALA A 117 -6.01 40.09 15.15
N ALA A 118 -5.50 40.08 13.90
CA ALA A 118 -4.24 40.65 13.47
C ALA A 118 -4.21 42.19 13.56
N GLY A 119 -3.15 42.72 14.15
CA GLY A 119 -2.79 44.15 14.14
C GLY A 119 -1.31 44.32 14.48
N THR A 120 -0.58 44.96 13.57
CA THR A 120 0.85 45.33 13.60
C THR A 120 1.28 46.18 14.81
N VAL A 121 2.35 45.79 15.54
CA VAL A 121 3.52 46.65 15.93
C VAL A 121 4.62 45.85 16.68
N LYS A 122 5.89 46.24 16.46
CA LYS A 122 7.17 45.76 17.06
C LYS A 122 7.65 46.78 18.14
N PRO A 123 8.67 46.55 19.02
CA PRO A 123 9.19 45.37 19.76
C PRO A 123 9.25 45.58 21.30
N SER A 124 9.32 44.52 22.12
CA SER A 124 10.29 44.38 23.25
C SER A 124 10.10 43.09 24.07
N ALA A 125 11.23 42.54 24.54
CA ALA A 125 11.47 41.61 25.65
C ALA A 125 11.01 40.13 25.57
N GLU A 126 12.04 39.27 25.50
CA GLU A 126 12.16 37.89 26.00
C GLU A 126 11.08 36.84 25.66
N THR A 127 11.41 35.94 24.73
CA THR A 127 10.91 34.55 24.74
C THR A 127 11.98 33.65 24.11
N SER A 128 12.51 32.72 24.91
CA SER A 128 13.51 31.74 24.49
C SER A 128 12.94 30.79 23.45
N GLN A 129 13.56 30.73 22.28
CA GLN A 129 13.40 29.64 21.32
C GLN A 129 13.98 28.37 21.94
N SER A 130 13.18 27.31 22.10
CA SER A 130 13.72 25.98 22.34
C SER A 130 13.79 25.25 21.00
N SER A 131 14.96 25.33 20.36
CA SER A 131 15.37 24.40 19.32
C SER A 131 15.67 23.06 19.98
N ILE A 132 15.02 21.98 19.55
CA ILE A 132 15.40 20.63 19.99
C ILE A 132 16.85 20.39 19.58
N GLN A 133 17.71 20.07 20.56
CA GLN A 133 19.12 19.81 20.34
C GLN A 133 19.30 18.33 19.98
N ALA A 134 20.27 18.02 19.11
CA ALA A 134 20.51 16.64 18.66
C ALA A 134 20.80 15.65 19.81
N SER A 135 21.27 16.14 20.95
CA SER A 135 21.47 15.35 22.18
C SER A 135 20.17 14.75 22.75
N ASP A 136 19.03 15.38 22.49
CA ASP A 136 17.72 14.91 23.00
C ASP A 136 17.24 13.67 22.23
N VAL A 137 17.62 13.56 20.94
CA VAL A 137 17.33 12.39 20.09
C VAL A 137 18.22 11.20 20.46
N GLU A 138 19.49 11.43 20.80
CA GLU A 138 20.42 10.36 21.21
C GLU A 138 20.02 9.71 22.54
N SER A 139 19.47 10.49 23.48
CA SER A 139 18.94 9.98 24.75
C SER A 139 17.75 9.02 24.55
N MET A 140 16.86 9.31 23.60
CA MET A 140 15.71 8.46 23.28
C MET A 140 16.12 7.14 22.59
N TRP A 141 17.18 7.18 21.79
CA TRP A 141 17.69 5.98 21.12
C TRP A 141 18.30 5.00 22.14
N GLY A 142 19.01 5.51 23.16
CA GLY A 142 19.53 4.70 24.26
C GLY A 142 18.43 3.95 25.02
N GLN A 143 17.33 4.62 25.37
CA GLN A 143 16.24 4.01 26.14
C GLN A 143 15.45 2.92 25.38
N THR A 144 15.45 2.96 24.05
CA THR A 144 14.69 2.00 23.23
C THR A 144 15.47 0.70 23.01
N THR A 145 16.81 0.77 22.98
CA THR A 145 17.67 -0.39 22.68
C THR A 145 17.79 -1.39 23.83
N ASP A 146 17.52 -1.00 25.07
CA ASP A 146 17.51 -1.89 26.24
C ASP A 146 16.25 -2.78 26.32
N ASN A 147 15.22 -2.51 25.51
CA ASN A 147 13.94 -3.25 25.52
C ASN A 147 13.78 -4.26 24.38
N PHE A 148 14.67 -4.26 23.38
CA PHE A 148 14.72 -5.29 22.36
C PHE A 148 15.83 -6.27 22.73
N GLY A 149 15.49 -7.26 23.56
CA GLY A 149 16.41 -8.30 24.02
C GLY A 149 17.07 -9.09 22.88
N VAL A 150 18.11 -8.53 22.27
CA VAL A 150 19.10 -9.25 21.47
C VAL A 150 20.10 -9.86 22.44
N GLY A 151 19.92 -11.15 22.71
CA GLY A 151 20.89 -11.94 23.46
C GLY A 151 22.28 -11.80 22.83
N LYS A 152 23.29 -11.55 23.68
CA LYS A 152 24.69 -11.65 23.29
C LYS A 152 24.94 -13.03 22.69
N LEU A 153 25.44 -13.03 21.46
CA LEU A 153 26.12 -14.19 20.90
C LEU A 153 27.53 -14.19 21.51
N ASP A 154 27.83 -15.20 22.31
CA ASP A 154 29.19 -15.49 22.81
C ASP A 154 30.12 -15.94 21.66
#